data_AF-A0A6A8AQG3-F1
#
_entry.id   AF-A0A6A8AQG3-F1
#
_cell.length_a   1.000
_cell.length_b   1.000
_cell.length_c   1.000
_cell.angle_alpha   90.00
_cell.angle_beta   90.00
_cell.angle_gamma   90.00
#
_symmetry.space_group_name_H-M   'P 1'
#
loop_
_entity.id
_entity.type
_entity.pdbx_description
1 polymer ?
#
loop_
_entity_poly.entity_id
_entity_poly.type
_entity_poly.pdbx_seq_one_letter_code
_entity_poly.pdbx_strand_id
1 'polypeptide(L)'
;MSSKIVISVSGKGGTGKTTLTALLLKWIIKNTDEVALVVDADPATNLPDVLGVELSRTVGQVSKDMKDQIERGDLSPTTPKQDLLEAWVFQTLIESDRFDLLAMGRSEGEGCYCYVNNVLTRILDTLTKNYSISLLDMEAGIEHLSRRTDRDVDIMLVVTDPS
;
A
#
# COMPACT_ATOMS: atom_id res chain seq x y z
N MET A 1 -5.51 5.24 -25.25
CA MET A 1 -4.90 5.41 -23.92
C MET A 1 -5.85 4.75 -22.94
N SER A 2 -5.46 3.65 -22.30
CA SER A 2 -6.24 3.11 -21.18
C SER A 2 -6.17 4.14 -20.05
N SER A 3 -7.31 4.62 -19.59
CA SER A 3 -7.39 5.57 -18.47
C SER A 3 -7.01 4.81 -17.19
N LYS A 4 -5.95 5.26 -16.53
CA LYS A 4 -5.57 4.75 -15.20
C LYS A 4 -6.58 5.28 -14.19
N ILE A 5 -7.04 4.41 -13.29
CA ILE A 5 -8.02 4.76 -12.25
C ILE A 5 -7.48 4.31 -10.90
N VAL A 6 -7.33 5.25 -9.97
CA VAL A 6 -6.99 4.99 -8.57
C VAL A 6 -8.23 5.23 -7.72
N ILE A 7 -8.69 4.19 -7.04
CA ILE A 7 -9.86 4.23 -6.16
C ILE A 7 -9.38 4.05 -4.72
N SER A 8 -9.66 5.00 -3.85
CA SER A 8 -9.46 4.85 -2.41
C SER A 8 -10.77 4.53 -1.70
N VAL A 9 -10.68 3.69 -0.66
CA VAL A 9 -11.79 3.34 0.23
C VAL A 9 -11.42 3.79 1.63
N SER A 10 -12.21 4.69 2.22
CA SER A 10 -11.96 5.27 3.54
C SER A 10 -13.27 5.37 4.36
N GLY A 11 -13.16 5.69 5.64
CA GLY A 11 -14.27 5.69 6.59
C GLY A 11 -13.90 5.20 7.99
N LYS A 12 -14.83 5.32 8.92
CA LYS A 12 -14.67 4.94 10.33
C LYS A 12 -14.30 3.45 10.48
N GLY A 13 -13.61 3.11 11.57
CA GLY A 13 -13.29 1.71 11.90
C GLY A 13 -14.56 0.85 11.96
N GLY A 14 -14.53 -0.34 11.36
CA GLY A 14 -15.66 -1.29 11.40
C GLY A 14 -16.81 -1.03 10.42
N THR A 15 -16.74 -0.03 9.53
CA THR A 15 -17.82 0.26 8.55
C THR A 15 -17.86 -0.70 7.34
N GLY A 16 -16.91 -1.63 7.23
CA GLY A 16 -16.87 -2.62 6.15
C GLY A 16 -16.04 -2.22 4.92
N LYS A 17 -15.10 -1.27 5.06
CA LYS A 17 -14.19 -0.81 3.99
C LYS A 17 -13.47 -1.95 3.28
N THR A 18 -12.72 -2.78 4.02
CA THR A 18 -11.97 -3.93 3.50
C THR A 18 -12.87 -4.90 2.74
N THR A 19 -14.08 -5.15 3.25
CA THR A 19 -15.09 -5.96 2.58
C THR A 19 -15.53 -5.34 1.24
N LEU A 20 -15.79 -4.03 1.23
CA LEU A 20 -16.13 -3.31 -0.01
C LEU A 20 -14.97 -3.37 -1.01
N THR A 21 -13.73 -3.15 -0.57
CA THR A 21 -12.53 -3.26 -1.40
C THR A 21 -12.41 -4.65 -2.04
N ALA A 22 -12.59 -5.71 -1.26
CA ALA A 22 -12.57 -7.08 -1.77
C ALA A 22 -13.69 -7.37 -2.78
N LEU A 23 -14.90 -6.83 -2.56
CA LEU A 23 -16.02 -6.97 -3.50
C LEU A 23 -15.79 -6.21 -4.80
N LEU A 24 -15.20 -5.01 -4.73
CA LEU A 24 -14.81 -4.22 -5.91
C LEU A 24 -13.74 -4.96 -6.73
N LEU A 25 -12.71 -5.47 -6.07
CA LEU A 25 -11.68 -6.29 -6.71
C LEU A 25 -12.28 -7.50 -7.43
N LYS A 26 -13.16 -8.24 -6.73
CA LYS A 26 -13.86 -9.39 -7.30
C LYS A 26 -14.70 -9.01 -8.52
N TRP A 27 -15.33 -7.83 -8.51
CA TRP A 27 -16.07 -7.33 -9.67
C TRP A 27 -15.13 -6.98 -10.83
N ILE A 28 -14.00 -6.30 -10.58
CA ILE A 28 -12.99 -5.97 -11.59
C ILE A 28 -12.49 -7.25 -12.25
N ILE A 29 -12.00 -8.21 -11.46
CA ILE A 29 -11.45 -9.49 -11.96
C ILE A 29 -12.46 -10.24 -12.84
N LYS A 30 -13.76 -10.16 -12.53
CA LYS A 30 -14.81 -10.85 -13.28
C LYS A 30 -15.24 -10.14 -14.57
N ASN A 31 -15.05 -8.83 -14.68
CA ASN A 31 -15.61 -8.02 -15.76
C ASN A 31 -14.53 -7.37 -16.65
N THR A 32 -13.27 -7.43 -16.24
CA THR A 32 -12.12 -6.91 -17.01
C THR A 32 -10.99 -7.92 -17.00
N ASP A 33 -10.09 -7.83 -17.99
CA ASP A 33 -8.83 -8.60 -18.05
C ASP A 33 -7.63 -7.80 -17.49
N GLU A 34 -7.91 -6.68 -16.83
CA GLU A 34 -6.90 -5.83 -16.20
C GLU A 34 -6.40 -6.48 -14.90
N VAL A 35 -5.08 -6.47 -14.69
CA VAL A 35 -4.49 -6.83 -13.39
C VAL A 35 -4.55 -5.61 -12.49
N ALA A 36 -5.23 -5.74 -11.35
CA ALA A 36 -5.39 -4.63 -10.41
C ALA A 36 -4.28 -4.63 -9.36
N LEU A 37 -3.79 -3.44 -9.00
CA LEU A 37 -3.01 -3.28 -7.77
C LEU A 37 -3.97 -3.07 -6.60
N VAL A 38 -3.73 -3.78 -5.51
CA VAL A 38 -4.43 -3.61 -4.25
C VAL A 38 -3.42 -3.19 -3.20
N VAL A 39 -3.69 -2.11 -2.49
CA VAL A 39 -2.84 -1.65 -1.39
C VAL A 39 -3.64 -1.72 -0.10
N ASP A 40 -3.18 -2.56 0.82
CA ASP A 40 -3.67 -2.57 2.20
C ASP A 40 -2.89 -1.53 2.99
N ALA A 41 -3.51 -0.36 3.18
CA ALA A 41 -2.98 0.72 3.99
C ALA A 41 -3.57 0.70 5.41
N ASP A 42 -3.77 -0.48 6.00
CA ASP A 42 -4.12 -0.70 7.41
C ASP A 42 -2.92 -1.32 8.16
N PRO A 43 -2.49 -0.76 9.32
CA PRO A 43 -1.43 -1.35 10.15
C PRO A 43 -1.74 -2.76 10.65
N ALA A 44 -3.02 -3.11 10.83
CA ALA A 44 -3.47 -4.44 11.23
C ALA A 44 -3.45 -5.45 10.07
N THR A 45 -3.49 -4.97 8.83
CA THR A 45 -3.31 -5.75 7.60
C THR A 45 -4.29 -6.93 7.49
N ASN A 46 -5.58 -6.62 7.36
CA ASN A 46 -6.64 -7.64 7.30
C ASN A 46 -7.01 -8.02 5.86
N LEU A 47 -6.61 -7.25 4.86
CA LEU A 47 -7.01 -7.48 3.48
C LEU A 47 -6.42 -8.76 2.85
N PRO A 48 -5.15 -9.16 3.10
CA PRO A 48 -4.61 -10.42 2.61
C PRO A 48 -5.48 -11.64 2.99
N ASP A 49 -5.94 -11.70 4.25
CA ASP A 49 -6.77 -12.79 4.74
C ASP A 49 -8.14 -12.83 4.04
N VAL A 50 -8.74 -11.64 3.81
CA VAL A 50 -10.02 -11.52 3.08
C VAL A 50 -9.88 -11.98 1.63
N LEU A 51 -8.73 -11.72 1.02
CA LEU A 51 -8.43 -12.13 -0.36
C LEU A 51 -7.92 -13.58 -0.46
N GLY A 52 -7.63 -14.23 0.68
CA GLY A 52 -7.12 -15.61 0.73
C GLY A 52 -5.69 -15.74 0.24
N VAL A 53 -4.84 -14.72 0.46
CA VAL A 53 -3.43 -14.73 0.07
C VAL A 53 -2.53 -14.74 1.30
N GLU A 54 -1.44 -15.50 1.23
CA GLU A 54 -0.46 -15.58 2.32
C GLU A 54 0.47 -14.37 2.31
N LEU A 55 0.44 -13.59 3.38
CA LEU A 55 1.33 -12.46 3.56
C LEU A 55 2.70 -12.91 4.08
N SER A 56 3.73 -12.74 3.26
CA SER A 56 5.11 -13.09 3.62
C SER A 56 5.85 -11.95 4.33
N ARG A 57 5.66 -10.70 3.87
CA ARG A 57 6.36 -9.51 4.36
C ARG A 57 5.57 -8.24 4.09
N THR A 58 5.74 -7.23 4.94
CA THR A 58 5.10 -5.90 4.76
C THR A 58 6.10 -4.78 4.51
N VAL A 59 5.60 -3.68 3.95
CA VAL A 59 6.38 -2.45 3.77
C VAL A 59 6.92 -1.92 5.10
N GLY A 60 6.14 -2.01 6.17
CA GLY A 60 6.55 -1.62 7.52
C GLY A 60 7.75 -2.41 8.04
N GLN A 61 7.80 -3.72 7.79
CA GLN A 61 8.95 -4.56 8.14
C GLN A 61 10.19 -4.16 7.34
N VAL A 62 10.07 -4.00 6.02
CA VAL A 62 11.17 -3.53 5.15
C VAL A 62 11.70 -2.16 5.58
N SER A 63 10.79 -1.26 5.94
CA SER A 63 11.10 0.09 6.41
C SER A 63 11.90 0.07 7.71
N LYS A 64 11.52 -0.82 8.64
CA LYS A 64 12.23 -1.04 9.89
C LYS A 64 13.63 -1.61 9.64
N ASP A 65 13.73 -2.65 8.82
CA ASP A 65 15.01 -3.30 8.51
C ASP A 65 16.01 -2.31 7.89
N MET A 66 15.55 -1.43 6.99
CA MET A 66 16.42 -0.40 6.43
C MET A 66 16.87 0.61 7.48
N LYS A 67 15.97 1.07 8.33
CA LYS A 67 16.31 2.00 9.41
C LYS A 67 17.36 1.38 10.34
N ASP A 68 17.15 0.14 10.77
CA ASP A 68 18.04 -0.57 11.68
C ASP A 68 19.44 -0.75 11.07
N GLN A 69 19.54 -0.97 9.74
CA GLN A 69 20.83 -1.03 9.05
C GLN A 69 21.50 0.36 8.91
N ILE A 70 20.74 1.43 8.70
CA ILE A 70 21.27 2.79 8.66
C ILE A 70 21.84 3.18 10.03
N GLU A 71 21.13 2.89 11.11
CA GLU A 71 21.55 3.23 12.48
C GLU A 71 22.77 2.43 12.92
N ARG A 72 22.90 1.17 12.50
CA ARG A 72 24.08 0.33 12.75
C ARG A 72 25.29 0.69 11.90
N GLY A 73 25.11 1.47 10.84
CA GLY A 73 26.18 1.79 9.88
C GLY A 73 26.54 0.61 8.97
N ASP A 74 25.65 -0.39 8.84
CA ASP A 74 25.85 -1.57 7.98
C ASP A 74 25.78 -1.22 6.48
N LEU A 75 25.19 -0.06 6.15
CA LEU A 75 25.08 0.45 4.79
C LEU A 75 26.17 1.49 4.50
N SER A 76 26.96 1.23 3.46
CA SER A 76 27.94 2.19 2.96
C SER A 76 27.28 3.54 2.63
N PRO A 77 27.94 4.68 2.94
CA PRO A 77 27.48 6.01 2.50
C PRO A 77 27.32 6.13 0.97
N THR A 78 28.02 5.29 0.21
CA THR A 78 27.96 5.27 -1.27
C THR A 78 26.80 4.44 -1.80
N THR A 79 26.11 3.65 -0.97
CA THR A 79 24.97 2.85 -1.40
C THR A 79 23.76 3.77 -1.63
N PRO A 80 23.12 3.73 -2.81
CA PRO A 80 21.89 4.47 -3.05
C PRO A 80 20.75 3.84 -2.24
N LYS A 81 20.52 4.38 -1.04
CA LYS A 81 19.51 3.86 -0.08
C LYS A 81 18.09 3.90 -0.66
N GLN A 82 17.80 4.79 -1.60
CA GLN A 82 16.50 4.89 -2.26
C GLN A 82 16.24 3.66 -3.12
N ASP A 83 17.16 3.34 -4.04
CA ASP A 83 17.08 2.19 -4.93
C ASP A 83 17.00 0.88 -4.14
N LEU A 84 17.72 0.79 -3.01
CA LEU A 84 17.67 -0.37 -2.13
C LEU A 84 16.30 -0.54 -1.47
N LEU A 85 15.74 0.54 -0.92
CA LEU A 85 14.40 0.50 -0.32
C LEU A 85 13.35 0.15 -1.35
N GLU A 86 13.45 0.75 -2.54
CA GLU A 86 12.58 0.48 -3.67
C GLU A 86 12.60 -1.00 -4.01
N ALA A 87 13.78 -1.58 -4.26
CA ALA A 87 13.93 -3.00 -4.54
C ALA A 87 13.31 -3.89 -3.45
N TRP A 88 13.50 -3.54 -2.17
CA TRP A 88 12.93 -4.32 -1.07
C TRP A 88 11.41 -4.18 -0.95
N VAL A 89 10.85 -3.01 -1.24
CA VAL A 89 9.39 -2.82 -1.26
C VAL A 89 8.79 -3.62 -2.42
N PHE A 90 9.39 -3.58 -3.61
CA PHE A 90 8.96 -4.42 -4.74
C PHE A 90 8.98 -5.92 -4.38
N GLN A 91 9.95 -6.38 -3.58
CA GLN A 91 10.00 -7.77 -3.10
C GLN A 91 8.89 -8.13 -2.10
N THR A 92 8.17 -7.14 -1.54
CA THR A 92 7.00 -7.40 -0.67
C THR A 92 5.69 -7.52 -1.44
N LEU A 93 5.70 -7.19 -2.73
CA LEU A 93 4.52 -7.31 -3.57
C LEU A 93 4.15 -8.78 -3.72
N ILE A 94 2.90 -9.12 -3.42
CA ILE A 94 2.35 -10.46 -3.67
C ILE A 94 1.74 -10.43 -5.06
N GLU A 95 2.44 -11.05 -6.01
CA GLU A 95 1.99 -11.14 -7.40
C GLU A 95 1.02 -12.33 -7.56
N SER A 96 -0.17 -12.09 -8.09
CA SER A 96 -1.16 -13.13 -8.38
C SER A 96 -1.68 -13.02 -9.82
N ASP A 97 -2.37 -14.06 -10.30
CA ASP A 97 -2.81 -14.14 -11.70
C ASP A 97 -3.69 -12.96 -12.18
N ARG A 98 -4.44 -12.33 -11.26
CA ARG A 98 -5.44 -11.30 -11.60
C ARG A 98 -5.31 -10.01 -10.80
N PHE A 99 -4.46 -9.98 -9.79
CA PHE A 99 -4.20 -8.81 -8.97
C PHE A 99 -2.89 -8.95 -8.24
N ASP A 100 -2.28 -7.83 -7.90
CA ASP A 100 -1.11 -7.78 -7.03
C ASP A 100 -1.50 -7.09 -5.72
N LEU A 101 -0.92 -7.55 -4.61
CA LEU A 101 -1.22 -7.00 -3.29
C LEU A 101 0.05 -6.44 -2.64
N LEU A 102 -0.03 -5.17 -2.23
CA LEU A 102 0.98 -4.52 -1.40
C LEU A 102 0.40 -4.27 -0.01
N ALA A 103 0.98 -4.91 1.01
CA ALA A 103 0.59 -4.71 2.39
C ALA A 103 1.52 -3.71 3.08
N MET A 104 0.96 -2.60 3.56
CA MET A 104 1.72 -1.58 4.27
C MET A 104 2.19 -2.11 5.62
N GLY A 105 1.28 -2.68 6.41
CA GLY A 105 1.57 -3.14 7.76
C GLY A 105 1.98 -2.04 8.72
N ARG A 106 2.08 -2.39 10.00
CA ARG A 106 2.47 -1.46 11.04
C ARG A 106 3.91 -0.99 10.85
N SER A 107 4.10 0.32 10.67
CA SER A 107 5.39 0.97 10.46
C SER A 107 6.06 1.48 11.76
N GLU A 108 5.58 1.08 12.94
CA GLU A 108 5.85 1.80 14.20
C GLU A 108 7.04 1.29 15.04
N GLY A 109 7.88 2.24 15.44
CA GLY A 109 8.86 2.25 16.54
C GLY A 109 9.29 3.70 16.86
N GLU A 110 9.96 3.96 17.98
CA GLU A 110 10.51 5.31 18.27
C GLU A 110 11.58 5.72 17.24
N GLY A 111 11.62 6.99 16.81
CA GLY A 111 12.69 7.55 15.97
C GLY A 111 12.22 8.31 14.71
N CYS A 112 13.17 8.83 13.94
CA CYS A 112 12.89 9.68 12.77
C CYS A 112 12.72 8.85 11.48
N TYR A 113 11.48 8.56 11.09
CA TYR A 113 11.14 7.82 9.85
C TYR A 113 10.95 8.72 8.61
N CYS A 114 11.19 10.03 8.73
CA CYS A 114 10.88 11.01 7.69
C CYS A 114 11.49 10.68 6.31
N TYR A 115 12.73 10.17 6.28
CA TYR A 115 13.39 9.76 5.04
C TYR A 115 12.70 8.55 4.40
N VAL A 116 12.47 7.49 5.19
CA VAL A 116 11.85 6.24 4.73
C VAL A 116 10.45 6.54 4.19
N ASN A 117 9.63 7.28 4.94
CA ASN A 117 8.28 7.64 4.52
C ASN A 117 8.26 8.45 3.21
N ASN A 118 9.20 9.38 3.02
CA ASN A 118 9.30 10.13 1.75
C ASN A 118 9.63 9.25 0.55
N VAL A 119 10.47 8.23 0.75
CA VAL A 119 10.82 7.29 -0.32
C VAL A 119 9.65 6.34 -0.58
N LEU A 120 8.97 5.84 0.45
CA LEU A 120 7.77 5.01 0.31
C LEU A 120 6.66 5.72 -0.48
N THR A 121 6.42 7.01 -0.23
CA THR A 121 5.47 7.80 -1.03
C THR A 121 5.81 7.75 -2.51
N ARG A 122 7.09 7.91 -2.88
CA ARG A 122 7.51 7.85 -4.29
C ARG A 122 7.35 6.45 -4.88
N ILE A 123 7.67 5.41 -4.11
CA ILE A 123 7.51 4.02 -4.56
C ILE A 123 6.04 3.72 -4.83
N LEU A 124 5.14 4.12 -3.93
CA LEU A 124 3.69 4.00 -4.12
C LEU A 124 3.21 4.76 -5.36
N ASP A 125 3.66 5.99 -5.57
CA ASP A 125 3.32 6.80 -6.74
C ASP A 125 3.80 6.16 -8.06
N THR A 126 4.93 5.45 -8.04
CA THR A 126 5.45 4.70 -9.19
C THR A 126 4.65 3.42 -9.41
N LEU A 127 4.36 2.68 -8.34
CA LEU A 127 3.58 1.45 -8.38
C LEU A 127 2.19 1.70 -8.95
N THR A 128 1.41 2.63 -8.39
CA THR A 128 0.05 2.93 -8.88
C THR A 128 0.03 3.34 -10.35
N LYS A 129 1.07 4.04 -10.82
CA LYS A 129 1.23 4.41 -12.24
C LYS A 129 1.50 3.21 -13.16
N ASN A 130 1.96 2.07 -12.65
CA ASN A 130 2.22 0.88 -13.48
C ASN A 130 0.96 0.04 -13.73
N TYR A 131 -0.12 0.29 -12.99
CA TYR A 131 -1.39 -0.43 -13.13
C TYR A 131 -2.46 0.45 -13.78
N SER A 132 -3.38 -0.19 -14.49
CA SER A 132 -4.57 0.46 -15.04
C SER A 132 -5.62 0.73 -13.97
N ILE A 133 -5.70 -0.14 -12.96
CA ILE A 133 -6.62 -0.01 -11.83
C ILE A 133 -5.85 -0.23 -10.53
N SER A 134 -5.95 0.71 -9.60
CA SER A 134 -5.42 0.59 -8.24
C SER A 134 -6.53 0.78 -7.20
N LEU A 135 -6.62 -0.13 -6.23
CA LEU A 135 -7.53 -0.05 -5.09
C LEU A 135 -6.72 0.18 -3.81
N LEU A 136 -7.02 1.24 -3.08
CA LEU A 136 -6.36 1.59 -1.82
C LEU A 136 -7.36 1.41 -0.67
N ASP A 137 -7.17 0.39 0.18
CA ASP A 137 -7.95 0.21 1.42
C ASP A 137 -7.28 1.01 2.54
N MET A 138 -7.89 2.13 2.94
CA MET A 138 -7.29 3.08 3.88
C MET A 138 -7.97 3.01 5.24
N GLU A 139 -7.19 2.92 6.32
CA GLU A 139 -7.69 3.17 7.68
C GLU A 139 -7.89 4.69 7.94
N ALA A 140 -8.76 5.02 8.90
CA ALA A 140 -8.83 6.36 9.48
C ALA A 140 -7.60 6.57 10.40
N GLY A 141 -6.77 7.58 10.14
CA GLY A 141 -5.54 7.82 10.92
C GLY A 141 -4.24 7.80 10.11
N ILE A 142 -4.25 7.26 8.88
CA ILE A 142 -3.08 7.26 7.97
C ILE A 142 -2.94 8.57 7.18
N GLU A 143 -3.52 9.66 7.71
CA GLU A 143 -3.29 11.04 7.27
C GLU A 143 -1.82 11.43 7.06
N HIS A 144 -0.85 10.74 7.64
CA HIS A 144 0.56 11.08 7.48
C HIS A 144 1.19 10.57 6.17
N LEU A 145 0.69 9.47 5.62
CA LEU A 145 1.07 9.00 4.28
C LEU A 145 0.12 9.63 3.24
N SER A 146 -1.19 9.68 3.57
CA SER A 146 -2.22 10.23 2.68
C SER A 146 -2.16 11.73 2.48
N ARG A 147 -1.71 12.55 3.45
CA ARG A 147 -1.48 14.00 3.22
C ARG A 147 -0.40 14.28 2.16
N ARG A 148 0.47 13.31 1.85
CA ARG A 148 1.50 13.45 0.81
C ARG A 148 1.21 12.64 -0.45
N THR A 149 0.49 11.53 -0.37
CA THR A 149 -0.08 10.80 -1.54
C THR A 149 -1.40 11.38 -2.04
N ASP A 150 -1.82 12.56 -1.54
CA ASP A 150 -3.02 13.32 -1.98
C ASP A 150 -2.93 13.85 -3.43
N ARG A 151 -2.13 13.20 -4.28
CA ARG A 151 -1.86 13.65 -5.65
C ARG A 151 -2.40 12.78 -6.76
N ASP A 152 -2.84 11.55 -6.52
CA ASP A 152 -3.25 10.65 -7.61
C ASP A 152 -4.45 9.73 -7.23
N VAL A 153 -5.44 10.18 -6.45
CA VAL A 153 -6.70 9.45 -6.26
C VAL A 153 -7.79 10.03 -7.17
N ASP A 154 -8.34 9.22 -8.07
CA ASP A 154 -9.42 9.63 -8.98
C ASP A 154 -10.80 9.55 -8.32
N ILE A 155 -11.01 8.52 -7.50
CA ILE A 155 -12.29 8.26 -6.84
C ILE A 155 -12.04 7.92 -5.37
N MET A 156 -12.67 8.67 -4.47
CA MET A 156 -12.68 8.36 -3.04
C MET A 156 -14.06 7.85 -2.63
N LEU A 157 -14.12 6.60 -2.17
CA LEU A 157 -15.32 5.97 -1.61
C LEU A 157 -15.29 6.08 -0.10
N VAL A 158 -16.24 6.83 0.46
CA VAL A 158 -16.39 6.98 1.91
C VAL A 158 -17.47 6.04 2.41
N VAL A 159 -17.08 5.06 3.22
CA VAL A 159 -17.97 4.04 3.78
C VAL A 159 -18.37 4.42 5.20
N THR A 160 -19.68 4.58 5.41
CA THR A 160 -20.27 4.98 6.69
C THR A 160 -21.24 3.90 7.20
N ASP A 161 -21.32 3.77 8.51
CA ASP A 161 -22.42 3.12 9.21
C ASP A 161 -23.60 4.11 9.39
N PRO A 162 -24.85 3.63 9.54
CA PRO A 162 -26.03 4.48 9.72
C PRO A 162 -26.18 5.03 11.17
N SER A 163 -25.07 5.18 11.92
CA SER A 163 -25.07 5.64 13.32
C SER A 163 -24.83 7.13 13.48
#